data_AF-A0A800AYM0-F1
#
_entry.id   AF-A0A800AYM0-F1
#
_cell.length_a   1.000
_cell.length_b   1.000
_cell.length_c   1.000
_cell.angle_alpha   90.00
_cell.angle_beta   90.00
_cell.angle_gamma   90.00
#
_symmetry.space_group_name_H-M   'P 1'
#
loop_
_entity.id
_entity.type
_entity.pdbx_description
1 polymer ?
#
loop_
_entity_poly.entity_id
_entity_poly.type
_entity_poly.pdbx_seq_one_letter_code
_entity_poly.pdbx_strand_id
1 'polypeptide(L)'
;MSLNKKQNIITRILKVYMLVLSIYFIFRLIIFFTELHRIDFAEVKITTIIKSFIMGVRFDTVISSYIMALPVLILLILDIFKKKNKFLETIIFYWIFILFSVTFIFSSVDIPYFSQFFSRLTIGAFAWFDSLGFVFKMIAQEPKYFLIILPLIIIVLLFKKLLKRMYFKEQNYNYTQTKYKIPITLIVLALVFLGIRGRMERKSPIRVGTAYFCNHSFLNQLGLNPTFTLLRSYLDSKSNKNKSITLMNDELAIAKTKKSLQVPSSNFISPIARKITPDSISINKPNIILVTM
;
A
#
# COMPACT_ATOMS: atom_id res chain seq x y z
N MET A 1 -28.43 30.39 -13.92
CA MET A 1 -27.98 30.14 -15.31
C MET A 1 -26.86 29.11 -15.29
N SER A 2 -27.19 27.82 -15.44
CA SER A 2 -26.22 26.72 -15.32
C SER A 2 -25.38 26.63 -16.60
N LEU A 3 -24.10 27.01 -16.52
CA LEU A 3 -23.11 26.65 -17.53
C LEU A 3 -23.04 25.12 -17.59
N ASN A 4 -23.78 24.53 -18.53
CA ASN A 4 -23.71 23.11 -18.88
C ASN A 4 -22.32 22.85 -19.48
N LYS A 5 -21.33 22.68 -18.61
CA LYS A 5 -19.95 22.35 -18.98
C LYS A 5 -19.97 20.96 -19.61
N LYS A 6 -19.99 20.94 -20.96
CA LYS A 6 -19.82 19.73 -21.77
C LYS A 6 -18.54 19.03 -21.31
N GLN A 7 -18.66 17.80 -20.83
CA GLN A 7 -17.56 17.06 -20.22
C GLN A 7 -17.11 15.97 -21.18
N ASN A 8 -15.84 16.04 -21.58
CA ASN A 8 -15.19 15.02 -22.40
C ASN A 8 -14.79 13.81 -21.53
N ILE A 9 -14.73 12.62 -22.14
CA ILE A 9 -14.29 11.37 -21.49
C ILE A 9 -12.90 11.53 -20.88
N ILE A 10 -11.98 12.20 -21.57
CA ILE A 10 -10.62 12.47 -21.07
C ILE A 10 -10.67 13.35 -19.80
N THR A 11 -11.51 14.39 -19.80
CA THR A 11 -11.69 15.25 -18.63
C THR A 11 -12.25 14.45 -17.45
N ARG A 12 -13.16 13.49 -17.70
CA ARG A 12 -13.66 12.57 -16.66
C ARG A 12 -12.54 11.69 -16.12
N ILE A 13 -11.72 11.09 -16.97
CA ILE A 13 -10.57 10.26 -16.57
C ILE A 13 -9.62 11.07 -15.69
N LEU A 14 -9.22 12.27 -16.12
CA LEU A 14 -8.33 13.15 -15.36
C LEU A 14 -8.93 13.55 -14.01
N LYS A 15 -10.22 13.87 -13.95
CA LYS A 15 -10.91 14.20 -12.69
C LYS A 15 -10.90 13.03 -11.70
N VAL A 16 -11.17 11.81 -12.17
CA VAL A 16 -11.11 10.60 -11.33
C VAL A 16 -9.69 10.37 -10.84
N TYR A 17 -8.71 10.49 -11.73
CA TYR A 17 -7.29 10.31 -11.40
C TYR A 17 -6.81 11.30 -10.34
N MET A 18 -7.12 12.60 -10.51
CA MET A 18 -6.79 13.63 -9.53
C MET A 18 -7.50 13.41 -8.19
N LEU A 19 -8.77 13.01 -8.21
CA LEU A 19 -9.52 12.72 -6.97
C LEU A 19 -8.85 11.61 -6.16
N VAL A 20 -8.44 10.52 -6.83
CA VAL A 20 -7.75 9.39 -6.20
C VAL A 20 -6.39 9.82 -5.62
N LEU A 21 -5.58 10.55 -6.39
CA LEU A 21 -4.29 11.03 -5.91
C LEU A 21 -4.43 11.97 -4.71
N SER A 22 -5.44 12.84 -4.69
CA SER A 22 -5.71 13.69 -3.53
C SER A 22 -6.04 12.87 -2.28
N ILE A 23 -6.82 11.79 -2.42
CA ILE A 23 -7.14 10.90 -1.30
C ILE A 23 -5.88 10.19 -0.78
N TYR A 24 -5.03 9.65 -1.67
CA TYR A 24 -3.75 9.06 -1.24
C TYR A 24 -2.84 10.08 -0.55
N PHE A 25 -2.83 11.32 -1.06
CA PHE A 25 -2.07 12.40 -0.45
C PHE A 25 -2.58 12.73 0.96
N ILE A 26 -3.89 12.71 1.20
CA ILE A 26 -4.48 12.86 2.54
C ILE A 26 -3.99 11.76 3.49
N PHE A 27 -4.03 10.48 3.07
CA PHE A 27 -3.49 9.39 3.91
C PHE A 27 -2.01 9.57 4.23
N ARG A 28 -1.22 10.03 3.25
CA ARG A 28 0.20 10.34 3.47
C ARG A 28 0.40 11.50 4.44
N LEU A 29 -0.39 12.55 4.34
CA LEU A 29 -0.36 13.66 5.29
C LEU A 29 -0.70 13.18 6.70
N ILE A 30 -1.69 12.31 6.85
CA ILE A 30 -2.04 11.73 8.15
C ILE A 30 -0.82 11.01 8.74
N ILE A 31 -0.17 10.11 8.00
CA ILE A 31 1.04 9.40 8.46
C ILE A 31 2.17 10.37 8.79
N PHE A 32 2.37 11.39 7.94
CA PHE A 32 3.39 12.40 8.16
C PHE A 32 3.20 13.15 9.48
N PHE A 33 1.97 13.59 9.76
CA PHE A 33 1.66 14.33 10.99
C PHE A 33 1.64 13.44 12.23
N THR A 34 1.17 12.19 12.14
CA THR A 34 1.17 11.26 13.29
C THR A 34 2.58 10.86 13.70
N GLU A 35 3.50 10.73 12.74
CA GLU A 35 4.88 10.31 12.97
C GLU A 35 5.88 11.47 12.90
N LEU A 36 5.40 12.72 13.03
CA LEU A 36 6.22 13.93 12.91
C LEU A 36 7.32 14.01 13.99
N HIS A 37 7.08 13.42 15.16
CA HIS A 37 8.05 13.28 16.25
C HIS A 37 9.32 12.51 15.87
N ARG A 38 9.32 11.79 14.74
CA ARG A 38 10.47 11.05 14.23
C ARG A 38 11.38 11.87 13.32
N ILE A 39 11.04 13.14 13.05
CA ILE A 39 11.84 14.04 12.23
C ILE A 39 12.50 15.05 13.14
N ASP A 40 13.83 15.07 13.14
CA ASP A 40 14.58 16.22 13.62
C ASP A 40 14.74 17.25 12.50
N PHE A 41 14.05 18.39 12.65
CA PHE A 41 14.10 19.47 11.66
C PHE A 41 15.43 20.24 11.66
N ALA A 42 16.29 20.06 12.68
CA ALA A 42 17.64 20.61 12.67
C ALA A 42 18.56 19.83 11.72
N GLU A 43 18.36 18.52 11.61
CA GLU A 43 19.20 17.64 10.77
C GLU A 43 18.63 17.46 9.35
N VAL A 44 17.30 17.48 9.21
CA VAL A 44 16.62 17.13 7.97
C VAL A 44 16.26 18.38 7.15
N LYS A 45 16.82 18.47 5.95
CA LYS A 45 16.45 19.51 4.97
C LYS A 45 15.00 19.36 4.50
N ILE A 46 14.26 20.47 4.45
CA ILE A 46 12.88 20.55 3.93
C ILE A 46 12.79 19.98 2.50
N THR A 47 13.82 20.17 1.68
CA THR A 47 13.88 19.62 0.31
C THR A 47 13.82 18.09 0.30
N THR A 48 14.40 17.41 1.30
CA THR A 48 14.33 15.96 1.48
C THR A 48 12.92 15.52 1.82
N ILE A 49 12.24 16.28 2.70
CA ILE A 49 10.83 16.04 3.06
C ILE A 49 9.96 16.17 1.80
N ILE A 50 10.05 17.26 1.05
CA ILE A 50 9.29 17.46 -0.19
C ILE A 50 9.56 16.31 -1.19
N LYS A 51 10.82 15.91 -1.34
CA LYS A 51 11.20 14.79 -2.22
C LYS A 51 10.55 13.46 -1.80
N SER A 52 10.34 13.23 -0.51
CA SER A 52 9.61 12.04 -0.01
C SER A 52 8.14 12.04 -0.44
N PHE A 53 7.48 13.20 -0.42
CA PHE A 53 6.11 13.35 -0.90
C PHE A 53 6.02 13.15 -2.42
N ILE A 54 6.97 13.71 -3.18
CA ILE A 54 7.05 13.51 -4.63
C ILE A 54 7.23 12.02 -4.96
N MET A 55 8.13 11.34 -4.23
CA MET A 55 8.31 9.89 -4.36
C MET A 55 7.00 9.15 -4.06
N GLY A 56 6.32 9.56 -3.00
CA GLY A 56 4.98 9.11 -2.65
C GLY A 56 3.98 9.17 -3.81
N VAL A 57 3.83 10.33 -4.43
CA VAL A 57 2.91 10.53 -5.57
C VAL A 57 3.27 9.62 -6.75
N ARG A 58 4.56 9.28 -6.94
CA ARG A 58 4.99 8.31 -7.96
C ARG A 58 4.48 6.90 -7.66
N PHE A 59 4.58 6.44 -6.41
CA PHE A 59 4.03 5.14 -6.02
C PHE A 59 2.49 5.10 -6.09
N ASP A 60 1.82 6.20 -5.73
CA ASP A 60 0.36 6.31 -5.85
C ASP A 60 -0.10 6.27 -7.32
N THR A 61 0.68 6.92 -8.19
CA THR A 61 0.48 6.92 -9.66
C THR A 61 0.53 5.51 -10.22
N VAL A 62 1.44 4.66 -9.74
CA VAL A 62 1.59 3.28 -10.21
C VAL A 62 0.33 2.47 -9.90
N ILE A 63 -0.13 2.47 -8.65
CA ILE A 63 -1.35 1.75 -8.25
C ILE A 63 -2.58 2.31 -8.94
N SER A 64 -2.69 3.64 -9.03
CA SER A 64 -3.79 4.29 -9.73
C SER A 64 -3.82 3.91 -11.21
N SER A 65 -2.66 3.84 -11.86
CA SER A 65 -2.55 3.47 -13.28
C SER A 65 -2.86 1.99 -13.52
N TYR A 66 -2.45 1.08 -12.63
CA TYR A 66 -2.84 -0.33 -12.71
C TYR A 66 -4.37 -0.51 -12.65
N ILE A 67 -5.04 0.14 -11.69
CA ILE A 67 -6.50 0.04 -11.53
C ILE A 67 -7.24 0.72 -12.69
N MET A 68 -6.74 1.86 -13.17
CA MET A 68 -7.37 2.66 -14.22
C MET A 68 -7.10 2.14 -15.63
N ALA A 69 -6.10 1.28 -15.86
CA ALA A 69 -5.70 0.86 -17.20
C ALA A 69 -6.87 0.29 -18.02
N LEU A 70 -7.59 -0.69 -17.47
CA LEU A 70 -8.72 -1.32 -18.15
C LEU A 70 -9.92 -0.35 -18.32
N PRO A 71 -10.38 0.37 -17.27
CA PRO A 71 -11.38 1.42 -17.42
C PRO A 71 -11.07 2.45 -18.51
N VAL A 72 -9.84 2.96 -18.53
CA VAL A 72 -9.41 3.98 -19.49
C VAL A 72 -9.43 3.42 -20.90
N LEU A 73 -8.91 2.21 -21.11
CA LEU A 73 -8.94 1.54 -22.40
C LEU A 73 -10.38 1.40 -22.94
N ILE A 74 -11.30 0.87 -22.12
CA ILE A 74 -12.70 0.68 -22.52
C ILE A 74 -13.38 2.02 -22.82
N LEU A 75 -13.18 3.04 -21.98
CA LEU A 75 -13.77 4.37 -22.17
C LEU A 75 -13.27 5.04 -23.45
N LEU A 76 -11.98 4.89 -23.77
CA LEU A 76 -11.39 5.46 -24.99
C LEU A 76 -11.89 4.73 -26.25
N ILE A 77 -12.04 3.40 -26.20
CA ILE A 77 -12.63 2.61 -27.29
C ILE A 77 -14.08 3.07 -27.54
N LEU A 78 -14.90 3.19 -26.48
CA LEU A 78 -16.27 3.69 -26.59
C LEU A 78 -16.32 5.10 -27.18
N ASP A 79 -15.38 5.97 -26.80
CA ASP A 79 -15.26 7.30 -27.38
C ASP A 79 -14.99 7.23 -28.88
N ILE A 80 -13.99 6.44 -29.33
CA ILE A 80 -13.64 6.28 -30.75
C ILE A 80 -14.86 5.86 -31.57
N PHE A 81 -15.60 4.85 -31.11
CA PHE A 81 -16.80 4.35 -31.79
C PHE A 81 -18.05 5.23 -31.58
N LYS A 82 -17.94 6.32 -30.81
CA LYS A 82 -19.06 7.22 -30.46
C LYS A 82 -20.25 6.47 -29.85
N LYS A 83 -19.99 5.38 -29.14
CA LYS A 83 -21.02 4.55 -28.51
C LYS A 83 -21.14 4.91 -27.04
N LYS A 84 -22.37 5.23 -26.61
CA LYS A 84 -22.71 5.35 -25.18
C LYS A 84 -23.37 4.06 -24.73
N ASN A 85 -22.76 3.41 -23.74
CA ASN A 85 -23.35 2.24 -23.12
C ASN A 85 -23.43 2.45 -21.61
N LYS A 86 -24.64 2.78 -21.12
CA LYS A 86 -24.89 3.03 -19.69
C LYS A 86 -24.53 1.82 -18.82
N PHE A 87 -24.72 0.60 -19.33
CA PHE A 87 -24.38 -0.62 -18.61
C PHE A 87 -22.86 -0.74 -18.41
N LEU A 88 -22.06 -0.52 -19.46
CA LEU A 88 -20.60 -0.51 -19.35
C LEU A 88 -20.09 0.62 -18.45
N GLU A 89 -20.66 1.82 -18.54
CA GLU A 89 -20.28 2.92 -17.64
C GLU A 89 -20.60 2.60 -16.16
N THR A 90 -21.70 1.90 -15.89
CA THR A 90 -22.01 1.40 -14.54
C THR A 90 -21.02 0.35 -14.07
N ILE A 91 -20.63 -0.61 -14.93
CA ILE A 91 -19.58 -1.59 -14.59
C ILE A 91 -18.27 -0.88 -14.25
N ILE A 92 -17.84 0.07 -15.08
CA ILE A 92 -16.61 0.85 -14.87
C ILE A 92 -16.69 1.65 -13.57
N PHE A 93 -17.85 2.24 -13.27
CA PHE A 93 -18.08 2.93 -12.00
C PHE A 93 -17.83 1.99 -10.81
N TYR A 94 -18.43 0.79 -10.81
CA TYR A 94 -18.25 -0.17 -9.72
C TYR A 94 -16.82 -0.72 -9.64
N TRP A 95 -16.18 -0.97 -10.78
CA TRP A 95 -14.76 -1.36 -10.85
C TRP A 95 -13.88 -0.34 -10.13
N ILE A 96 -13.98 0.94 -10.51
CA ILE A 96 -13.21 2.03 -9.92
C ILE A 96 -13.56 2.19 -8.45
N PHE A 97 -14.86 2.18 -8.12
CA PHE A 97 -15.32 2.36 -6.74
C PHE A 97 -14.76 1.27 -5.82
N ILE A 98 -14.98 -0.01 -6.16
CA ILE A 98 -14.61 -1.15 -5.33
C ILE A 98 -13.10 -1.24 -5.18
N LEU A 99 -12.35 -1.21 -6.29
CA LEU A 99 -10.90 -1.39 -6.23
C LEU A 99 -10.21 -0.24 -5.47
N PHE A 100 -10.59 1.02 -5.72
CA PHE A 100 -10.01 2.12 -4.94
C PHE A 100 -10.44 2.11 -3.49
N SER A 101 -11.69 1.75 -3.18
CA SER A 101 -12.12 1.56 -1.78
C SER A 101 -11.25 0.53 -1.06
N VAL A 102 -10.92 -0.60 -1.70
CA VAL A 102 -9.99 -1.59 -1.12
C VAL A 102 -8.61 -0.98 -0.88
N THR A 103 -8.06 -0.23 -1.83
CA THR A 103 -6.75 0.43 -1.64
C THR A 103 -6.77 1.49 -0.53
N PHE A 104 -7.89 2.19 -0.33
CA PHE A 104 -8.04 3.15 0.75
C PHE A 104 -8.14 2.47 2.12
N ILE A 105 -8.77 1.30 2.19
CA ILE A 105 -8.75 0.45 3.40
C ILE A 105 -7.31 0.08 3.73
N PHE A 106 -6.52 -0.39 2.76
CA PHE A 106 -5.11 -0.70 3.02
C PHE A 106 -4.30 0.52 3.47
N SER A 107 -4.50 1.69 2.85
CA SER A 107 -3.87 2.94 3.30
C SER A 107 -4.28 3.37 4.70
N SER A 108 -5.52 3.07 5.09
CA SER A 108 -6.03 3.38 6.42
C SER A 108 -5.48 2.43 7.49
N VAL A 109 -5.49 1.12 7.24
CA VAL A 109 -4.93 0.09 8.13
C VAL A 109 -3.41 0.25 8.29
N ASP A 110 -2.76 0.75 7.26
CA ASP A 110 -1.32 0.97 7.25
C ASP A 110 -0.87 2.10 8.19
N ILE A 111 -1.70 3.11 8.51
CA ILE A 111 -1.36 4.16 9.49
C ILE A 111 -1.02 3.58 10.87
N PRO A 112 -1.94 2.85 11.54
CA PRO A 112 -1.64 2.28 12.85
C PRO A 112 -0.57 1.19 12.78
N TYR A 113 -0.57 0.39 11.71
CA TYR A 113 0.44 -0.63 11.48
C TYR A 113 1.84 -0.01 11.42
N PHE A 114 1.99 1.11 10.70
CA PHE A 114 3.25 1.83 10.60
C PHE A 114 3.70 2.40 11.94
N SER A 115 2.79 2.96 12.73
CA SER A 115 3.09 3.49 14.06
C SER A 115 3.65 2.40 14.99
N GLN A 116 3.09 1.19 14.91
CA GLN A 116 3.48 0.04 15.75
C GLN A 116 4.75 -0.65 15.28
N PHE A 117 4.86 -0.94 13.98
CA PHE A 117 5.92 -1.82 13.43
C PHE A 117 7.02 -1.05 12.71
N PHE A 118 6.86 0.28 12.53
CA PHE A 118 7.76 1.13 11.75
C PHE A 118 8.09 0.53 10.36
N SER A 119 7.08 -0.10 9.76
CA SER A 119 7.13 -0.74 8.45
C SER A 119 5.84 -0.46 7.71
N ARG A 120 5.90 -0.31 6.39
CA ARG A 120 4.69 -0.32 5.55
C ARG A 120 4.03 -1.69 5.57
N LEU A 121 2.73 -1.73 5.26
CA LEU A 121 1.94 -2.95 5.18
C LEU A 121 2.52 -3.95 4.16
N THR A 122 2.76 -5.17 4.60
CA THR A 122 3.26 -6.28 3.77
C THR A 122 2.47 -7.56 4.07
N ILE A 123 2.73 -8.64 3.32
CA ILE A 123 2.11 -9.95 3.57
C ILE A 123 2.39 -10.48 4.98
N GLY A 124 3.44 -10.00 5.66
CA GLY A 124 3.73 -10.33 7.06
C GLY A 124 2.58 -9.95 8.00
N ALA A 125 1.80 -8.92 7.68
CA ALA A 125 0.59 -8.57 8.44
C ALA A 125 -0.47 -9.70 8.44
N PHE A 126 -0.42 -10.58 7.44
CA PHE A 126 -1.31 -11.72 7.28
C PHE A 126 -0.66 -13.05 7.72
N ALA A 127 0.52 -13.03 8.36
CA ALA A 127 1.14 -14.25 8.87
C ALA A 127 0.27 -14.96 9.93
N TRP A 128 -0.59 -14.20 10.62
CA TRP A 128 -1.52 -14.69 11.64
C TRP A 128 -2.93 -14.92 11.09
N PHE A 129 -3.06 -15.17 9.78
CA PHE A 129 -4.37 -15.43 9.16
C PHE A 129 -5.06 -16.66 9.74
N ASP A 130 -4.31 -17.63 10.29
CA ASP A 130 -4.88 -18.80 10.95
C ASP A 130 -5.51 -18.46 12.31
N SER A 131 -5.26 -17.27 12.85
CA SER A 131 -5.81 -16.76 14.12
C SER A 131 -6.54 -15.42 13.98
N LEU A 132 -7.28 -15.22 12.88
CA LEU A 132 -8.07 -14.00 12.63
C LEU A 132 -8.95 -13.58 13.81
N GLY A 133 -9.56 -14.53 14.53
CA GLY A 133 -10.37 -14.25 15.70
C GLY A 133 -9.59 -13.56 16.83
N PHE A 134 -8.31 -13.92 17.01
CA PHE A 134 -7.41 -13.25 17.96
C PHE A 134 -7.04 -11.85 17.47
N VAL A 135 -6.70 -11.70 16.18
CA VAL A 135 -6.36 -10.41 15.57
C VAL A 135 -7.52 -9.42 15.65
N PHE A 136 -8.75 -9.85 15.34
CA PHE A 136 -9.93 -8.97 15.45
C PHE A 136 -10.22 -8.55 16.88
N LYS A 137 -10.04 -9.43 17.87
CA LYS A 137 -10.18 -9.07 19.29
C LYS A 137 -9.13 -8.03 19.69
N MET A 138 -7.88 -8.21 19.27
CA MET A 138 -6.80 -7.25 19.51
C MET A 138 -7.11 -5.88 18.89
N ILE A 139 -7.62 -5.87 17.65
CA ILE A 139 -8.02 -4.62 16.98
C ILE A 139 -9.19 -3.94 17.70
N ALA A 140 -10.20 -4.70 18.12
CA ALA A 140 -11.36 -4.17 18.82
C ALA A 140 -11.04 -3.63 20.22
N GLN A 141 -9.96 -4.11 20.83
CA GLN A 141 -9.50 -3.67 22.15
C GLN A 141 -8.61 -2.42 22.10
N GLU A 142 -8.10 -2.03 20.92
CA GLU A 142 -7.22 -0.87 20.77
C GLU A 142 -8.01 0.37 20.27
N PRO A 143 -8.31 1.35 21.16
CA PRO A 143 -9.17 2.49 20.83
C PRO A 143 -8.63 3.33 19.66
N LYS A 144 -7.31 3.37 19.49
CA LYS A 144 -6.62 4.12 18.42
C LYS A 144 -7.07 3.68 17.03
N TYR A 145 -7.47 2.43 16.84
CA TYR A 145 -7.91 1.95 15.52
C TYR A 145 -9.30 2.49 15.15
N PHE A 146 -10.19 2.73 16.11
CA PHE A 146 -11.49 3.34 15.85
C PHE A 146 -11.39 4.78 15.37
N LEU A 147 -10.38 5.53 15.82
CA LEU A 147 -10.10 6.89 15.35
C LEU A 147 -9.79 6.96 13.85
N ILE A 148 -9.33 5.86 13.27
CA ILE A 148 -8.92 5.77 11.86
C ILE A 148 -10.03 5.19 10.98
N ILE A 149 -10.95 4.41 11.54
CA ILE A 149 -12.11 3.85 10.82
C ILE A 149 -13.10 4.95 10.42
N LEU A 150 -13.40 5.89 11.31
CA LEU A 150 -14.34 6.98 11.02
C LEU A 150 -13.91 7.85 9.82
N PRO A 151 -12.67 8.39 9.75
CA PRO A 151 -12.22 9.16 8.59
C PRO A 151 -12.17 8.31 7.31
N LEU A 152 -11.85 7.01 7.40
CA LEU A 152 -11.93 6.10 6.26
C LEU A 152 -13.37 6.00 5.71
N ILE A 153 -14.37 5.80 6.57
CA ILE A 153 -15.78 5.74 6.15
C ILE A 153 -16.18 7.05 5.46
N ILE A 154 -15.83 8.19 6.04
CA ILE A 154 -16.11 9.52 5.46
C ILE A 154 -15.45 9.64 4.07
N ILE A 155 -14.19 9.26 3.93
CA ILE A 155 -13.44 9.30 2.66
C ILE A 155 -14.13 8.41 1.62
N VAL A 156 -14.52 7.18 1.97
CA VAL A 156 -15.16 6.24 1.03
C VAL A 156 -16.54 6.75 0.60
N LEU A 157 -17.34 7.28 1.53
CA LEU A 157 -18.65 7.87 1.21
C LEU A 157 -18.52 9.12 0.33
N LEU A 158 -17.56 10.00 0.64
CA LEU A 158 -17.26 11.18 -0.17
C LEU A 158 -16.78 10.78 -1.56
N PHE A 159 -15.88 9.81 -1.65
CA PHE A 159 -15.40 9.25 -2.91
C PHE A 159 -16.55 8.70 -3.74
N LYS A 160 -17.44 7.88 -3.15
CA LYS A 160 -18.65 7.37 -3.80
C LYS A 160 -19.53 8.51 -4.33
N LYS A 161 -19.78 9.55 -3.52
CA LYS A 161 -20.62 10.70 -3.88
C LYS A 161 -20.02 11.47 -5.06
N LEU A 162 -18.72 11.78 -5.01
CA LEU A 162 -18.01 12.50 -6.07
C LEU A 162 -17.92 11.67 -7.35
N LEU A 163 -17.62 10.38 -7.24
CA LEU A 163 -17.55 9.46 -8.37
C LEU A 163 -18.91 9.29 -9.04
N LYS A 164 -19.99 9.13 -8.27
CA LYS A 164 -21.37 9.10 -8.81
C LYS A 164 -21.70 10.38 -9.56
N ARG A 165 -21.31 11.54 -9.03
CA ARG A 165 -21.48 12.83 -9.72
C ARG A 165 -20.72 12.89 -11.05
N MET A 166 -19.57 12.23 -11.17
CA MET A 166 -18.79 12.19 -12.40
C MET A 166 -19.35 11.24 -13.46
N TYR A 167 -20.02 10.15 -13.06
CA TYR A 167 -20.54 9.12 -13.98
C TYR A 167 -22.03 9.26 -14.30
N PHE A 168 -22.87 9.60 -13.32
CA PHE A 168 -24.33 9.53 -13.45
C PHE A 168 -25.05 10.89 -13.44
N LYS A 169 -24.37 11.99 -13.11
CA LYS A 169 -24.96 13.32 -13.30
C LYS A 169 -25.12 13.55 -14.81
N GLU A 170 -26.28 14.01 -15.25
CA GLU A 170 -26.59 14.28 -16.65
C GLU A 170 -25.45 15.08 -17.30
N GLN A 171 -24.69 14.38 -18.14
CA GLN A 171 -23.63 14.95 -18.94
C GLN A 171 -24.04 14.76 -20.40
N ASN A 172 -24.22 15.90 -21.08
CA ASN A 172 -24.15 15.94 -22.52
C ASN A 172 -22.70 15.66 -22.90
N TYR A 173 -22.41 14.38 -23.19
CA TYR A 173 -21.13 13.98 -23.76
C TYR A 173 -21.04 14.58 -25.15
N ASN A 174 -20.14 15.54 -25.31
CA ASN A 174 -19.67 15.89 -26.63
C ASN A 174 -18.60 14.86 -27.00
N TYR A 175 -18.93 13.96 -27.91
CA TYR A 175 -17.89 13.21 -28.61
C TYR A 175 -16.98 14.23 -29.27
N THR A 176 -15.69 14.10 -29.03
CA THR A 176 -14.69 14.91 -29.73
C THR A 176 -14.83 14.64 -31.22
N GLN A 177 -15.31 15.63 -31.98
CA GLN A 177 -15.36 15.61 -33.45
C GLN A 177 -14.02 16.03 -34.07
N THR A 178 -12.96 15.98 -33.28
CA THR A 178 -11.66 16.56 -33.62
C THR A 178 -10.80 15.53 -34.35
N LYS A 179 -10.12 15.98 -35.43
CA LYS A 179 -9.12 15.22 -36.20
C LYS A 179 -8.00 14.63 -35.32
N TYR A 180 -7.81 15.18 -34.13
CA TYR A 180 -6.81 14.79 -33.12
C TYR A 180 -7.27 13.70 -32.12
N LYS A 181 -8.42 13.06 -32.34
CA LYS A 181 -8.95 12.06 -31.39
C LYS A 181 -8.03 10.85 -31.17
N ILE A 182 -7.50 10.30 -32.26
CA ILE A 182 -6.58 9.15 -32.24
C ILE A 182 -5.26 9.50 -31.54
N PRO A 183 -4.55 10.59 -31.92
CA PRO A 183 -3.28 10.93 -31.25
C PRO A 183 -3.48 11.24 -29.76
N ILE A 184 -4.57 11.92 -29.37
CA ILE A 184 -4.85 12.17 -27.94
C ILE A 184 -5.10 10.86 -27.18
N THR A 185 -5.83 9.92 -27.79
CA THR A 185 -6.06 8.59 -27.20
C THR A 185 -4.76 7.84 -26.97
N LEU A 186 -3.88 7.84 -27.97
CA LEU A 186 -2.55 7.20 -27.87
C LEU A 186 -1.70 7.85 -26.77
N ILE A 187 -1.72 9.17 -26.65
CA ILE A 187 -1.01 9.89 -25.58
C ILE A 187 -1.56 9.48 -24.20
N VAL A 188 -2.88 9.41 -24.02
CA VAL A 188 -3.49 9.01 -22.74
C VAL A 188 -3.09 7.57 -22.39
N LEU A 189 -3.14 6.64 -23.35
CA LEU A 189 -2.69 5.27 -23.13
C LEU A 189 -1.19 5.21 -22.79
N ALA A 190 -0.34 5.94 -23.51
CA ALA A 190 1.08 6.03 -23.21
C ALA A 190 1.34 6.55 -21.79
N LEU A 191 0.59 7.57 -21.35
CA LEU A 191 0.69 8.09 -19.98
C LEU A 191 0.28 7.05 -18.93
N VAL A 192 -0.76 6.25 -19.18
CA VAL A 192 -1.13 5.14 -18.28
C VAL A 192 -0.02 4.08 -18.21
N PHE A 193 0.56 3.69 -19.35
CA PHE A 193 1.68 2.74 -19.37
C PHE A 193 2.93 3.29 -18.67
N LEU A 194 3.25 4.56 -18.86
CA LEU A 194 4.33 5.23 -18.14
C LEU A 194 4.04 5.30 -16.64
N GLY A 195 2.79 5.55 -16.26
CA GLY A 195 2.31 5.54 -14.88
C GLY A 195 2.49 4.17 -14.22
N ILE A 196 2.12 3.08 -14.90
CA ILE A 196 2.35 1.69 -14.46
C ILE A 196 3.84 1.41 -14.20
N ARG A 197 4.73 1.92 -15.06
CA ARG A 197 6.17 1.74 -14.87
C ARG A 197 6.70 2.51 -13.65
N GLY A 198 6.10 3.67 -13.34
CA GLY A 198 6.45 4.52 -12.20
C GLY A 198 7.81 5.22 -12.30
N ARG A 199 8.55 5.02 -13.39
CA ARG A 199 9.89 5.59 -13.63
C ARG A 199 10.14 5.76 -15.12
N MET A 200 10.74 6.88 -15.50
CA MET A 200 11.12 7.17 -16.91
C MET A 200 12.53 6.66 -17.26
N GLU A 201 13.34 6.29 -16.27
CA GLU A 201 14.69 5.77 -16.51
C GLU A 201 14.69 4.40 -17.16
N ARG A 202 15.73 4.09 -17.95
CA ARG A 202 15.91 2.83 -18.72
C ARG A 202 15.84 1.54 -17.89
N LYS A 203 15.94 1.62 -16.56
CA LYS A 203 15.89 0.49 -15.61
C LYS A 203 14.50 -0.18 -15.55
N SER A 204 14.44 -1.28 -14.80
CA SER A 204 13.20 -2.03 -14.50
C SER A 204 12.10 -1.13 -13.90
N PRO A 205 10.82 -1.56 -13.90
CA PRO A 205 9.76 -0.86 -13.20
C PRO A 205 10.14 -0.49 -11.76
N ILE A 206 9.45 0.51 -11.20
CA ILE A 206 9.70 1.00 -9.84
C ILE A 206 9.70 -0.16 -8.82
N ARG A 207 10.61 -0.12 -7.85
CA ARG A 207 10.78 -1.14 -6.80
C ARG A 207 10.68 -0.48 -5.44
N VAL A 208 10.38 -1.23 -4.38
CA VAL A 208 10.34 -0.69 -3.01
C VAL A 208 11.63 0.06 -2.66
N GLY A 209 12.79 -0.49 -3.02
CA GLY A 209 14.09 0.15 -2.81
C GLY A 209 14.28 1.52 -3.47
N THR A 210 13.50 1.89 -4.50
CA THR A 210 13.62 3.24 -5.09
C THR A 210 13.07 4.34 -4.20
N ALA A 211 12.27 3.99 -3.19
CA ALA A 211 11.82 4.94 -2.17
C ALA A 211 12.93 5.34 -1.18
N TYR A 212 14.02 4.56 -1.12
CA TYR A 212 15.15 4.79 -0.22
C TYR A 212 16.19 5.69 -0.89
N PHE A 213 15.97 7.01 -0.80
CA PHE A 213 16.79 8.02 -1.47
C PHE A 213 17.60 8.91 -0.51
N CYS A 214 17.40 8.79 0.80
CA CYS A 214 18.09 9.57 1.83
C CYS A 214 18.47 8.71 3.03
N ASN A 215 19.25 9.26 3.96
CA ASN A 215 19.69 8.56 5.18
C ASN A 215 18.67 8.60 6.32
N HIS A 216 17.40 8.92 6.03
CA HIS A 216 16.33 9.00 7.03
C HIS A 216 15.27 7.93 6.79
N SER A 217 15.18 6.95 7.68
CA SER A 217 14.31 5.77 7.53
C SER A 217 12.83 6.14 7.36
N PHE A 218 12.32 7.07 8.16
CA PHE A 218 10.91 7.48 8.06
C PHE A 218 10.55 8.11 6.71
N LEU A 219 11.35 9.06 6.22
CA LEU A 219 11.10 9.74 4.94
C LEU A 219 11.18 8.79 3.75
N ASN A 220 12.08 7.81 3.80
CA ASN A 220 12.14 6.76 2.78
C ASN A 220 10.85 5.92 2.76
N GLN A 221 10.33 5.58 3.94
CA GLN A 221 9.10 4.81 4.05
C GLN A 221 7.83 5.62 3.75
N LEU A 222 7.81 6.92 4.04
CA LEU A 222 6.69 7.83 3.72
C LEU A 222 6.39 7.88 2.20
N GLY A 223 7.42 7.68 1.38
CA GLY A 223 7.30 7.60 -0.07
C GLY A 223 6.61 6.33 -0.59
N LEU A 224 6.36 5.31 0.25
CA LEU A 224 5.81 4.04 -0.20
C LEU A 224 4.28 3.99 -0.09
N ASN A 225 3.63 3.55 -1.16
CA ASN A 225 2.20 3.22 -1.13
C ASN A 225 1.99 1.83 -0.48
N PRO A 226 1.04 1.68 0.46
CA PRO A 226 0.82 0.43 1.19
C PRO A 226 0.24 -0.68 0.31
N THR A 227 -0.64 -0.33 -0.65
CA THR A 227 -1.13 -1.32 -1.61
C THR A 227 0.01 -1.84 -2.49
N PHE A 228 0.93 -0.95 -2.89
CA PHE A 228 2.10 -1.33 -3.67
C PHE A 228 3.03 -2.28 -2.91
N THR A 229 3.37 -1.93 -1.67
CA THR A 229 4.26 -2.75 -0.82
C THR A 229 3.64 -4.10 -0.50
N LEU A 230 2.34 -4.13 -0.18
CA LEU A 230 1.60 -5.36 0.06
C LEU A 230 1.61 -6.27 -1.18
N LEU A 231 1.17 -5.77 -2.33
CA LEU A 231 1.13 -6.54 -3.58
C LEU A 231 2.53 -7.03 -3.97
N ARG A 232 3.55 -6.17 -3.84
CA ARG A 232 4.92 -6.54 -4.17
C ARG A 232 5.44 -7.64 -3.26
N SER A 233 5.24 -7.52 -1.95
CA SER A 233 5.65 -8.55 -0.98
C SER A 233 4.94 -9.89 -1.23
N TYR A 234 3.68 -9.86 -1.65
CA TYR A 234 2.93 -11.06 -2.03
C TYR A 234 3.50 -11.72 -3.29
N LEU A 235 3.80 -10.93 -4.33
CA LEU A 235 4.41 -11.46 -5.54
C LEU A 235 5.80 -12.03 -5.28
N ASP A 236 6.58 -11.36 -4.43
CA ASP A 236 7.91 -11.82 -4.04
C ASP A 236 7.82 -13.10 -3.19
N SER A 237 6.83 -13.27 -2.30
CA SER A 237 6.66 -14.50 -1.51
C SER A 237 6.28 -15.73 -2.36
N LYS A 238 5.64 -15.51 -3.52
CA LYS A 238 5.36 -16.57 -4.50
C LYS A 238 6.57 -16.92 -5.38
N SER A 239 7.64 -16.15 -5.34
CA SER A 239 8.83 -16.41 -6.16
C SER A 239 9.56 -17.67 -5.73
N ASN A 240 9.93 -18.52 -6.68
CA ASN A 240 10.74 -19.72 -6.42
C ASN A 240 12.07 -19.42 -5.70
N LYS A 241 12.62 -18.20 -5.86
CA LYS A 241 13.84 -17.76 -5.18
C LYS A 241 13.68 -17.62 -3.66
N ASN A 242 12.46 -17.43 -3.19
CA ASN A 242 12.14 -17.23 -1.77
C ASN A 242 11.53 -18.47 -1.12
N LYS A 243 11.55 -19.63 -1.79
CA LYS A 243 11.18 -20.90 -1.18
C LYS A 243 12.21 -21.28 -0.12
N SER A 244 11.76 -21.84 1.00
CA SER A 244 12.66 -22.41 1.99
C SER A 244 13.58 -23.43 1.31
N ILE A 245 14.87 -23.27 1.51
CA ILE A 245 15.86 -24.20 0.99
C ILE A 245 15.99 -25.32 2.01
N THR A 246 15.64 -26.54 1.63
CA THR A 246 15.90 -27.73 2.45
C THR A 246 17.37 -28.09 2.33
N LEU A 247 18.20 -27.45 3.16
CA LEU A 247 19.65 -27.68 3.17
C LEU A 247 20.03 -29.03 3.79
N MET A 248 19.18 -29.54 4.69
CA MET A 248 19.47 -30.72 5.52
C MET A 248 18.16 -31.36 5.97
N ASN A 249 18.18 -32.67 6.23
CA ASN A 249 17.07 -33.36 6.87
C ASN A 249 16.88 -32.85 8.32
N ASP A 250 15.63 -32.61 8.72
CA ASP A 250 15.27 -32.03 10.01
C ASP A 250 15.79 -32.86 11.20
N GLU A 251 15.75 -34.19 11.13
CA GLU A 251 16.26 -35.08 12.18
C GLU A 251 17.77 -34.91 12.35
N LEU A 252 18.49 -34.83 11.23
CA LEU A 252 19.94 -34.64 11.22
C LEU A 252 20.33 -33.24 11.71
N ALA A 253 19.54 -32.22 11.35
CA ALA A 253 19.71 -30.85 11.84
C ALA A 253 19.48 -30.77 13.36
N ILE A 254 18.42 -31.43 13.87
CA ILE A 254 18.14 -31.52 15.31
C ILE A 254 19.27 -32.25 16.03
N ALA A 255 19.75 -33.39 15.50
CA ALA A 255 20.83 -34.16 16.09
C ALA A 255 22.15 -33.35 16.17
N LYS A 256 22.52 -32.66 15.08
CA LYS A 256 23.69 -31.77 15.06
C LYS A 256 23.53 -30.61 16.04
N THR A 257 22.35 -29.99 16.10
CA THR A 257 22.09 -28.87 17.02
C THR A 257 22.14 -29.32 18.47
N LYS A 258 21.55 -30.47 18.82
CA LYS A 258 21.65 -31.10 20.14
C LYS A 258 23.10 -31.36 20.53
N LYS A 259 23.90 -31.90 19.62
CA LYS A 259 25.33 -32.13 19.84
C LYS A 259 26.09 -30.82 20.07
N SER A 260 25.88 -29.81 19.23
CA SER A 260 26.56 -28.50 19.33
C SER A 260 26.18 -27.73 20.60
N LEU A 261 24.90 -27.77 20.99
CA LEU A 261 24.42 -27.11 22.21
C LEU A 261 24.66 -27.94 23.48
N GLN A 262 25.23 -29.15 23.36
CA GLN A 262 25.44 -30.09 24.46
C GLN A 262 24.13 -30.43 25.20
N VAL A 263 23.05 -30.62 24.43
CA VAL A 263 21.71 -31.01 24.93
C VAL A 263 21.38 -32.40 24.39
N PRO A 264 21.91 -33.48 24.98
CA PRO A 264 21.73 -34.85 24.47
C PRO A 264 20.27 -35.30 24.51
N SER A 265 19.52 -34.85 25.53
CA SER A 265 18.10 -35.15 25.72
C SER A 265 17.37 -33.92 26.26
N SER A 266 16.17 -33.68 25.73
CA SER A 266 15.25 -32.63 26.22
C SER A 266 13.93 -33.28 26.60
N ASN A 267 13.43 -32.97 27.80
CA ASN A 267 12.11 -33.43 28.28
C ASN A 267 11.01 -32.39 28.00
N PHE A 268 11.32 -31.36 27.19
CA PHE A 268 10.40 -30.29 26.85
C PHE A 268 9.82 -30.49 25.45
N ILE A 269 8.76 -29.73 25.12
CA ILE A 269 8.14 -29.72 23.79
C ILE A 269 9.17 -29.35 22.70
N SER A 270 10.09 -28.43 23.01
CA SER A 270 11.18 -28.08 22.10
C SER A 270 12.34 -29.07 22.22
N PRO A 271 12.84 -29.65 21.12
CA PRO A 271 13.87 -30.68 21.15
C PRO A 271 15.24 -30.20 21.67
N ILE A 272 15.46 -28.89 21.76
CA ILE A 272 16.71 -28.27 22.20
C ILE A 272 16.58 -27.52 23.53
N ALA A 273 15.40 -27.51 24.14
CA ALA A 273 15.20 -26.81 25.40
C ALA A 273 15.94 -27.55 26.55
N ARG A 274 16.57 -26.77 27.42
CA ARG A 274 17.27 -27.27 28.62
C ARG A 274 16.93 -26.41 29.82
N LYS A 275 16.89 -27.02 30.99
CA LYS A 275 16.82 -26.28 32.25
C LYS A 275 18.25 -25.96 32.69
N ILE A 276 18.54 -24.68 32.92
CA ILE A 276 19.80 -24.24 33.53
C ILE A 276 19.49 -23.86 34.96
N THR A 277 20.11 -24.54 35.92
CA THR A 277 20.11 -24.16 37.33
C THR A 277 21.29 -23.22 37.57
N PRO A 278 21.07 -21.98 38.03
CA PRO A 278 22.16 -21.05 38.33
C PRO A 278 23.04 -21.59 39.47
N ASP A 279 24.34 -21.33 39.39
CA ASP A 279 25.33 -21.75 40.41
C ASP A 279 25.15 -21.00 41.74
N SER A 280 24.54 -19.81 41.70
CA SER A 280 24.27 -18.99 42.89
C SER A 280 22.82 -18.52 42.91
N ILE A 281 22.11 -18.83 43.99
CA ILE A 281 20.77 -18.31 44.25
C ILE A 281 20.95 -17.03 45.07
N SER A 282 20.92 -15.87 44.42
CA SER A 282 20.82 -14.60 45.15
C SER A 282 19.48 -14.59 45.90
N ILE A 283 19.54 -14.38 47.22
CA ILE A 283 18.35 -14.31 48.11
C ILE A 283 17.40 -13.20 47.65
N ASN A 284 17.95 -12.12 47.07
CA ASN A 284 17.19 -11.06 46.43
C ASN A 284 17.16 -11.28 44.91
N LYS A 285 15.95 -11.44 44.36
CA LYS A 285 15.71 -11.52 42.91
C LYS A 285 15.93 -10.11 42.31
N PRO A 286 16.99 -9.87 41.52
CA PRO A 286 17.22 -8.56 40.94
C PRO A 286 16.19 -8.27 39.84
N ASN A 287 15.89 -6.98 39.62
CA ASN A 287 15.21 -6.54 38.42
C ASN A 287 16.16 -6.68 37.23
N ILE A 288 15.77 -7.42 36.20
CA ILE A 288 16.56 -7.59 34.98
C ILE A 288 16.07 -6.55 33.97
N ILE A 289 16.95 -5.60 33.60
CA ILE A 289 16.69 -4.62 32.55
C ILE A 289 17.52 -5.02 31.33
N LEU A 290 16.86 -5.44 30.25
CA LEU A 290 17.50 -5.74 28.98
C LEU A 290 17.39 -4.50 28.08
N VAL A 291 18.51 -3.80 27.85
CA VAL A 291 18.56 -2.70 26.89
C VAL A 291 19.08 -3.24 25.57
N THR A 292 18.18 -3.43 24.60
CA THR A 292 18.55 -3.74 23.21
C THR A 292 18.72 -2.42 22.47
N MET A 293 19.95 -2.11 22.06
CA MET A 293 20.28 -0.94 21.23
C MET A 293 20.01 -1.19 19.75
#